data_AF-A0A1G8XKV0-F1
#
_entry.id   AF-A0A1G8XKV0-F1
#
_cell.length_a   1.000
_cell.length_b   1.000
_cell.length_c   1.000
_cell.angle_alpha   90.00
_cell.angle_beta   90.00
_cell.angle_gamma   90.00
#
_symmetry.space_group_name_H-M   'P 1'
#
loop_
_entity.id
_entity.type
_entity.pdbx_description
1 polymer ?
#
loop_
_entity_poly.entity_id
_entity_poly.type
_entity_poly.pdbx_seq_one_letter_code
_entity_poly.pdbx_strand_id
1 'polypeptide(L)' 'MTRGVIDGPADNDHADGMTETTPATLLSALPFAAHLGIALHEASAERATGTLAWSPGLCTVGGALHGGGS' A
#
# COMPACT_ATOMS: atom_id res chain seq x y z
N MET A 1 -47.13 6.89 -26.59
CA MET A 1 -46.31 6.33 -25.52
C MET A 1 -44.85 6.45 -25.93
N THR A 2 -44.20 7.56 -25.59
CA THR A 2 -42.84 7.90 -26.04
C THR A 2 -41.82 7.22 -25.14
N ARG A 3 -41.01 6.33 -25.72
CA ARG A 3 -39.87 5.67 -25.08
C ARG A 3 -38.75 6.70 -24.94
N GLY A 4 -38.50 7.17 -23.71
CA GLY A 4 -37.44 8.14 -23.43
C GLY A 4 -36.08 7.58 -23.82
N VAL A 5 -35.47 8.19 -24.84
CA VAL A 5 -34.05 8.03 -25.17
C VAL A 5 -33.27 8.82 -24.12
N ILE A 6 -32.54 8.10 -23.28
CA ILE A 6 -31.52 8.65 -22.38
C ILE A 6 -30.20 8.67 -23.15
N ASP A 7 -30.01 9.68 -24.00
CA ASP A 7 -28.68 10.09 -24.46
C ASP A 7 -28.12 11.09 -23.43
N GLY A 8 -27.69 10.55 -22.29
CA GLY A 8 -26.73 11.26 -21.45
C GLY A 8 -25.33 10.93 -21.97
N PRO A 9 -24.38 11.89 -22.06
CA PRO A 9 -22.99 11.52 -22.27
C PRO A 9 -22.63 10.57 -21.13
N ALA A 10 -22.06 9.41 -21.45
CA ALA A 10 -21.42 8.59 -20.43
C ALA A 10 -20.31 9.45 -19.84
N ASP A 11 -20.62 10.05 -18.69
CA ASP A 11 -19.72 10.65 -17.73
C ASP A 11 -18.78 9.54 -17.24
N ASN A 12 -17.86 9.15 -18.12
CA ASN A 12 -16.72 8.28 -17.86
C ASN A 12 -15.65 9.02 -17.03
N ASP A 13 -16.06 10.01 -16.24
CA ASP A 13 -15.22 10.80 -15.35
C ASP A 13 -15.12 10.17 -13.95
N HIS A 14 -15.31 8.85 -13.86
CA HIS A 14 -14.91 8.08 -12.66
C HIS A 14 -13.42 7.77 -12.62
N ALA A 15 -12.61 8.46 -13.43
CA ALA A 15 -11.19 8.65 -13.13
C ALA A 15 -11.06 9.60 -11.92
N ASP A 16 -11.62 9.18 -10.80
CA ASP A 16 -11.41 9.76 -9.47
C ASP A 16 -9.90 9.70 -9.19
N GLY A 17 -9.31 10.82 -8.80
CA GLY A 17 -7.88 11.05 -8.80
C GLY A 17 -7.12 10.06 -7.93
N MET A 18 -6.71 8.94 -8.52
CA MET A 18 -5.78 8.00 -7.94
C MET A 18 -4.44 8.72 -7.81
N THR A 19 -4.17 9.23 -6.62
CA THR A 19 -2.81 9.52 -6.16
C THR A 19 -1.92 8.39 -6.65
N GLU A 20 -0.88 8.70 -7.43
CA GLU A 20 0.04 7.69 -7.93
C GLU A 20 0.45 6.78 -6.76
N THR A 21 0.10 5.50 -6.87
CA THR A 21 0.34 4.50 -5.82
C THR A 21 1.82 4.14 -5.85
N THR A 22 2.63 5.04 -5.30
CA THR A 22 4.06 4.85 -5.14
C THR A 22 4.36 4.10 -3.84
N PRO A 23 5.52 3.43 -3.74
CA PRO A 23 5.94 2.81 -2.49
C PRO A 23 5.97 3.79 -1.30
N ALA A 24 6.32 5.06 -1.54
CA ALA A 24 6.37 6.09 -0.50
C ALA A 24 4.98 6.52 0.00
N THR A 25 4.01 6.67 -0.92
CA THR A 25 2.62 7.00 -0.55
C THR A 25 1.97 5.85 0.20
N LEU A 26 2.27 4.60 -0.18
CA LEU A 26 1.82 3.41 0.56
C LEU A 26 2.46 3.29 1.95
N LEU A 27 3.77 3.49 2.08
CA LEU A 27 4.46 3.41 3.38
C LEU A 27 3.94 4.46 4.36
N SER A 28 3.55 5.63 3.86
CA SER A 28 2.94 6.70 4.66
C SER A 28 1.59 6.28 5.27
N ALA A 29 0.87 5.35 4.64
CA ALA A 29 -0.37 4.78 5.17
C ALA A 29 -0.13 3.65 6.19
N LEU A 30 1.11 3.20 6.36
CA LEU A 30 1.52 2.08 7.22
C LEU A 30 2.45 2.59 8.34
N PRO A 31 1.95 3.37 9.32
CA PRO A 31 2.78 4.06 10.30
C PRO A 31 3.63 3.12 11.17
N PHE A 32 3.14 1.91 11.44
CA PHE A 32 3.92 0.90 12.15
C PHE A 32 5.09 0.37 11.30
N ALA A 33 4.88 0.13 10.01
CA ALA A 33 5.95 -0.26 9.10
C ALA A 33 7.04 0.82 9.02
N ALA A 34 6.62 2.09 8.95
CA ALA A 34 7.54 3.22 9.03
C ALA A 34 8.29 3.26 10.38
N HIS A 35 7.61 3.03 11.50
CA HIS A 35 8.23 3.00 12.83
C HIS A 35 9.26 1.89 12.98
N LEU A 36 8.98 0.71 12.41
CA LEU A 36 9.92 -0.41 12.37
C LEU A 36 11.13 -0.15 11.47
N GLY A 37 11.11 0.89 10.62
CA GLY A 37 12.19 1.18 9.67
C GLY A 37 12.14 0.32 8.42
N ILE A 38 10.95 -0.10 7.99
CA ILE A 38 10.75 -0.80 6.72
C ILE A 38 10.93 0.18 5.56
N ALA A 39 11.74 -0.20 4.57
CA ALA A 39 11.83 0.48 3.28
C ALA A 39 11.14 -0.37 2.20
N LEU A 40 10.30 0.25 1.38
CA LEU A 40 9.57 -0.41 0.30
C LEU A 40 10.23 -0.06 -1.04
N HIS A 41 10.64 -1.08 -1.80
CA HIS A 41 11.34 -0.96 -3.09
C HIS A 41 10.39 -1.09 -4.28
N GLU A 42 9.47 -2.05 -4.20
CA GLU A 42 8.43 -2.28 -5.20
C GLU A 42 7.08 -2.45 -4.52
N ALA A 43 6.03 -1.94 -5.17
CA ALA A 43 4.66 -2.10 -4.72
C ALA A 43 3.71 -2.10 -5.92
N SER A 44 3.41 -3.29 -6.44
CA SER A 44 2.34 -3.55 -7.40
C SER A 44 1.29 -4.48 -6.79
N ALA A 45 0.20 -4.73 -7.51
CA ALA A 45 -0.83 -5.67 -7.07
C ALA A 45 -0.30 -7.11 -6.95
N GLU A 46 0.70 -7.47 -7.74
CA GLU A 46 1.27 -8.81 -7.84
C GLU A 46 2.48 -9.02 -6.92
N ARG A 47 3.19 -7.94 -6.59
CA ARG A 47 4.44 -8.01 -5.83
C ARG A 47 4.69 -6.76 -5.02
N ALA A 48 5.07 -6.99 -3.76
CA ALA A 48 5.71 -5.98 -2.93
C ALA A 48 7.06 -6.50 -2.44
N THR A 49 8.10 -5.68 -2.54
CA THR A 49 9.44 -6.01 -2.03
C THR A 49 9.97 -4.87 -1.16
N GLY A 50 10.73 -5.21 -0.13
CA GLY A 50 11.21 -4.24 0.85
C GLY A 50 12.33 -4.81 1.72
N THR A 51 12.90 -3.96 2.55
CA THR A 51 13.94 -4.32 3.51
C THR A 51 13.59 -3.81 4.89
N LEU A 52 13.96 -4.59 5.91
CA LEU A 52 13.89 -4.21 7.31
C LEU A 52 15.28 -4.32 7.91
N ALA A 53 15.76 -3.24 8.53
CA ALA A 53 17.03 -3.28 9.24
C ALA A 53 16.91 -4.23 10.44
N TRP A 54 17.86 -5.15 10.56
CA TRP A 54 17.91 -6.02 11.73
C TRP A 54 18.21 -5.20 12.99
N SER A 55 17.51 -5.52 14.08
CA SER A 55 17.65 -4.85 15.37
C SER A 55 17.40 -5.85 16.50
N PRO A 56 18.20 -5.86 17.58
CA PRO A 56 17.95 -6.71 18.74
C PRO A 56 16.56 -6.52 19.36
N GLY A 57 15.98 -5.31 19.27
CA GLY A 57 14.64 -5.00 19.76
C GLY A 57 13.51 -5.59 18.90
N LEU A 58 13.83 -6.07 17.69
CA LEU A 58 12.90 -6.75 16.79
C LEU A 58 13.04 -8.28 16.85
N CYS A 59 13.94 -8.78 17.69
CA CYS A 59 14.22 -10.20 17.83
C CYS A 59 13.46 -10.83 19.01
N THR A 60 13.10 -12.10 18.86
CA THR A 60 12.70 -12.96 19.99
C THR A 60 13.87 -13.82 20.48
N VAL A 61 13.62 -14.68 21.48
CA VAL A 61 14.59 -15.66 22.01
C VAL A 61 15.45 -16.27 20.90
N GLY A 62 16.77 -16.23 21.11
CA GLY A 62 17.75 -16.74 20.15
C GLY A 62 18.22 -15.73 19.10
N GLY A 63 17.79 -14.47 19.15
CA GLY A 63 18.25 -13.42 18.22
C GLY A 63 17.64 -13.51 16.82
N ALA A 64 16.67 -14.42 16.64
CA ALA A 64 15.88 -14.50 15.42
C ALA A 64 14.83 -13.39 15.42
N LEU A 65 14.65 -12.75 14.26
CA LEU A 65 13.61 -11.73 14.06
C LEU A 65 12.25 -12.29 14.45
N HIS A 66 11.49 -11.54 15.25
CA HIS A 66 10.18 -11.99 15.72
C HIS A 66 9.24 -12.13 14.51
N GLY A 67 8.73 -13.34 14.28
CA GLY A 67 7.87 -13.64 13.13
C GLY A 67 6.59 -12.80 13.04
N GLY A 68 6.24 -12.10 14.12
CA GLY A 68 5.13 -11.14 14.14
C GLY A 68 5.44 -9.94 15.01
N GLY A 69 6.52 -9.18 14.72
CA GLY A 69 6.84 -7.91 15.38
C GLY A 69 5.58 -7.16 15.80
N SER A 70 5.30 -7.16 17.11
CA SER A 70 4.10 -6.58 17.73
C SER A 70 4.51 -5.57 18.78
#